data_AF-A0A8T2J5W6-F1
#
_entry.id   AF-A0A8T2J5W6-F1
#
_cell.length_a   1.000
_cell.length_b   1.000
_cell.length_c   1.000
_cell.angle_alpha   90.00
_cell.angle_beta   90.00
_cell.angle_gamma   90.00
#
_symmetry.space_group_name_H-M   'P 1'
#
loop_
_entity.id
_entity.type
_entity.pdbx_description
1 polymer ?
#
loop_
_entity_poly.entity_id
_entity_poly.type
_entity_poly.pdbx_seq_one_letter_code
_entity_poly.pdbx_strand_id
1 'polypeptide(L)'
;MSNNQPSVNVEINYDIRLRERKYGTAEGKPLSEMRAMAKKAGDQCPFYTPPNGETLEQVKARARDFFEFLCQLVLEESCGKAHTPSGASGRLGITSDDLVPFVNNTSNPVEYSFNGGDTTLDASLLVVTHGAFMKNWIKYFVDDLQFAFPPELKKSGELSVSPNTGISHFVITVGSETNSKPEIQCICVNRHDHLTDLDADTSHYQV
;
A
#
# COMPACT_ATOMS: atom_id res chain seq x y z
N MET A 1 -15.91 -17.99 13.40
CA MET A 1 -16.31 -17.18 12.22
C MET A 1 -16.63 -15.75 12.67
N SER A 2 -15.66 -15.05 13.25
CA SER A 2 -15.84 -13.74 13.90
C SER A 2 -15.26 -12.57 13.09
N ASN A 3 -14.69 -12.83 11.91
CA ASN A 3 -13.81 -11.89 11.20
C ASN A 3 -14.54 -10.91 10.25
N ASN A 4 -15.87 -10.86 10.26
CA ASN A 4 -16.68 -10.00 9.38
C ASN A 4 -17.64 -9.10 10.16
N GLN A 5 -17.24 -8.61 11.34
CA GLN A 5 -18.03 -7.58 12.00
C GLN A 5 -17.84 -6.26 11.26
N PRO A 6 -18.92 -5.56 10.86
CA PRO A 6 -18.81 -4.26 10.23
C PRO A 6 -18.19 -3.27 11.23
N SER A 7 -17.18 -2.54 10.78
CA SER A 7 -16.64 -1.42 11.55
C SER A 7 -17.73 -0.36 11.71
N VAL A 8 -18.35 -0.31 12.88
CA VAL A 8 -19.33 0.72 13.22
C VAL A 8 -18.55 1.99 13.61
N ASN A 9 -18.93 3.13 13.03
CA ASN A 9 -18.41 4.47 13.33
C ASN A 9 -17.00 4.83 12.79
N VAL A 10 -16.53 4.21 11.71
CA VAL A 10 -15.34 4.71 10.99
C VAL A 10 -15.79 5.59 9.82
N GLU A 11 -15.36 6.86 9.81
CA GLU A 11 -15.62 7.77 8.69
C GLU A 11 -14.76 7.38 7.47
N ILE A 12 -15.42 7.23 6.32
CA ILE A 12 -14.75 6.90 5.06
C ILE A 12 -14.43 8.20 4.31
N ASN A 13 -13.13 8.48 4.21
CA ASN A 13 -12.62 9.64 3.48
C ASN A 13 -12.28 9.24 2.02
N TYR A 14 -12.97 9.87 1.05
CA TYR A 14 -12.73 9.63 -0.37
C TYR A 14 -11.67 10.59 -0.92
N ASP A 15 -10.61 10.05 -1.51
CA ASP A 15 -9.55 10.84 -2.16
C ASP A 15 -9.43 10.49 -3.65
N ILE A 16 -9.50 11.51 -4.51
CA ILE A 16 -9.41 11.33 -5.97
C ILE A 16 -8.03 10.82 -6.42
N ARG A 17 -6.98 11.03 -5.62
CA ARG A 17 -5.61 10.60 -5.90
C ARG A 17 -5.44 9.10 -5.82
N LEU A 18 -6.33 8.40 -5.12
CA LEU A 18 -6.33 6.94 -4.97
C LEU A 18 -6.97 6.17 -6.14
N ARG A 19 -7.47 6.88 -7.16
CA ARG A 19 -8.08 6.25 -8.33
C ARG A 19 -7.05 5.49 -9.17
N GLU A 20 -7.55 4.48 -9.89
CA GLU A 20 -6.75 3.70 -10.82
C GLU A 20 -6.09 4.57 -11.89
N ARG A 21 -4.98 4.06 -12.45
CA ARG A 21 -4.35 4.61 -13.66
C ARG A 21 -5.40 4.78 -14.76
N LYS A 22 -5.49 5.99 -15.33
CA LYS A 22 -6.30 6.21 -16.53
C LYS A 22 -5.70 5.49 -17.72
N TYR A 23 -6.51 4.71 -18.42
CA TYR A 23 -6.12 4.02 -19.65
C TYR A 23 -6.62 4.73 -20.90
N GLY A 24 -7.29 5.88 -20.76
CA GLY A 24 -7.68 6.74 -21.87
C GLY A 24 -8.51 5.99 -22.91
N THR A 25 -8.10 6.03 -24.17
CA THR A 25 -8.81 5.33 -25.26
C THR A 25 -8.78 3.80 -25.18
N ALA A 26 -8.03 3.22 -24.24
CA ALA A 26 -8.01 1.79 -23.95
C ALA A 26 -8.98 1.38 -22.82
N GLU A 27 -9.66 2.32 -22.16
CA GLU A 27 -10.67 1.98 -21.14
C GLU A 27 -11.86 1.23 -21.74
N GLY A 28 -12.34 0.21 -21.01
CA GLY A 28 -13.43 -0.67 -21.44
C GLY A 28 -13.04 -1.68 -22.53
N LYS A 29 -11.77 -1.70 -22.98
CA LYS A 29 -11.28 -2.64 -23.99
C LYS A 29 -10.52 -3.81 -23.36
N PRO A 30 -10.47 -4.97 -24.04
CA PRO A 30 -9.66 -6.10 -23.60
C PRO A 30 -8.18 -5.76 -23.50
N LEU A 31 -7.47 -6.39 -22.56
CA LEU A 31 -6.02 -6.25 -22.41
C LEU A 31 -5.24 -6.60 -23.69
N SER A 32 -5.73 -7.56 -24.48
CA SER A 32 -5.14 -7.93 -25.77
C SER A 32 -5.11 -6.76 -26.76
N GLU A 33 -6.13 -5.90 -26.76
CA GLU A 33 -6.15 -4.70 -27.60
C GLU A 33 -5.13 -3.68 -27.13
N MET A 34 -4.99 -3.48 -25.81
CA MET A 34 -3.98 -2.58 -25.26
C MET A 34 -2.56 -3.05 -25.62
N ARG A 35 -2.29 -4.36 -25.53
CA ARG A 35 -1.02 -4.96 -25.97
C ARG A 35 -0.77 -4.75 -27.47
N ALA A 36 -1.82 -4.86 -28.30
CA ALA A 36 -1.71 -4.57 -29.73
C ALA A 36 -1.45 -3.09 -30.02
N MET A 37 -2.08 -2.17 -29.28
CA MET A 37 -1.81 -0.72 -29.38
C MET A 37 -0.37 -0.40 -29.01
N ALA A 38 0.15 -0.97 -27.91
CA ALA A 38 1.53 -0.82 -27.49
C ALA A 38 2.50 -1.30 -28.57
N LYS A 39 2.30 -2.53 -29.07
CA LYS A 39 3.13 -3.11 -30.14
C LYS A 39 3.11 -2.25 -31.41
N LYS A 40 1.96 -1.71 -31.79
CA LYS A 40 1.82 -0.82 -32.96
C LYS A 40 2.58 0.50 -32.77
N ALA A 41 2.69 0.99 -31.54
CA ALA A 41 3.46 2.18 -31.18
C ALA A 41 4.97 1.90 -30.99
N GLY A 42 5.43 0.64 -31.11
CA GLY A 42 6.81 0.26 -30.83
C GLY A 42 7.15 0.22 -29.34
N ASP A 43 6.13 0.11 -28.48
CA ASP A 43 6.23 0.09 -27.02
C ASP A 43 5.67 -1.24 -26.47
N GLN A 44 5.73 -1.44 -25.16
CA GLN A 44 5.22 -2.61 -24.47
C GLN A 44 4.43 -2.23 -23.21
N CYS A 45 3.45 -3.06 -22.84
CA CYS A 45 2.82 -2.93 -21.53
C CYS A 45 3.84 -3.31 -20.43
N PRO A 46 3.81 -2.68 -19.24
CA PRO A 46 2.89 -1.60 -18.84
C PRO A 46 3.35 -0.18 -19.21
N PHE A 47 4.48 0.01 -19.91
CA PHE A 47 5.08 1.32 -20.17
C PHE A 47 4.32 2.16 -21.19
N TYR A 48 3.68 1.50 -22.17
CA TYR A 48 2.81 2.17 -23.13
C TYR A 48 1.72 3.00 -22.43
N THR A 49 1.57 4.25 -22.88
CA THR A 49 0.51 5.16 -22.44
C THR A 49 -0.45 5.41 -23.61
N PRO A 50 -1.67 4.88 -23.56
CA PRO A 50 -2.68 5.16 -24.57
C PRO A 50 -3.03 6.65 -24.62
N PRO A 51 -3.54 7.16 -25.76
CA PRO A 51 -4.04 8.53 -25.85
C PRO A 51 -5.03 8.86 -24.72
N ASN A 52 -4.86 10.02 -24.08
CA ASN A 52 -5.60 10.49 -22.90
C ASN A 52 -5.45 9.61 -21.64
N GLY A 53 -4.52 8.64 -21.64
CA GLY A 53 -4.15 7.87 -20.46
C GLY A 53 -3.12 8.58 -19.58
N GLU A 54 -2.83 7.99 -18.44
CA GLU A 54 -1.76 8.43 -17.54
C GLU A 54 -0.48 7.62 -17.73
N THR A 55 0.67 8.28 -17.67
CA THR A 55 1.98 7.62 -17.61
C THR A 55 2.21 7.01 -16.22
N LEU A 56 3.16 6.07 -16.12
CA LEU A 56 3.54 5.49 -14.84
C LEU A 56 4.09 6.55 -13.88
N GLU A 57 4.82 7.54 -14.39
CA GLU A 57 5.37 8.66 -13.62
C GLU A 57 4.26 9.56 -13.06
N GLN A 58 3.18 9.80 -13.84
CA GLN A 58 2.03 10.57 -13.38
C GLN A 58 1.29 9.83 -12.25
N VAL A 59 1.09 8.52 -12.39
CA VAL A 59 0.49 7.68 -11.33
C VAL A 59 1.37 7.71 -10.08
N LYS A 60 2.69 7.53 -10.25
CA LYS A 60 3.66 7.57 -9.16
C LYS A 60 3.67 8.92 -8.44
N ALA A 61 3.56 10.03 -9.18
CA ALA A 61 3.50 11.37 -8.61
C ALA A 61 2.26 11.57 -7.72
N ARG A 62 1.09 11.07 -8.13
CA ARG A 62 -0.13 11.10 -7.30
C ARG A 62 -0.02 10.21 -6.06
N ALA A 63 0.61 9.04 -6.20
CA ALA A 63 0.87 8.14 -5.07
C ALA A 63 1.80 8.80 -4.03
N ARG A 64 2.87 9.46 -4.51
CA ARG A 64 3.76 10.26 -3.68
C ARG A 64 3.00 11.38 -2.96
N ASP A 65 2.25 12.20 -3.69
CA ASP A 65 1.48 13.32 -3.13
C ASP A 65 0.50 12.86 -2.04
N PHE A 66 -0.20 11.74 -2.28
CA PHE A 66 -1.09 11.15 -1.28
C PHE A 66 -0.34 10.63 -0.05
N PHE A 67 0.80 9.97 -0.24
CA PHE A 67 1.63 9.48 0.87
C PHE A 67 2.19 10.61 1.73
N GLU A 68 2.72 11.66 1.10
CA GLU A 68 3.24 12.85 1.81
C GLU A 68 2.11 13.52 2.62
N PHE A 69 0.91 13.63 2.03
CA PHE A 69 -0.29 14.09 2.74
C PHE A 69 -0.62 13.22 3.97
N LEU A 70 -0.60 11.88 3.84
CA LEU A 70 -0.87 10.98 4.97
C LEU A 70 0.16 11.15 6.09
N CYS A 71 1.44 11.24 5.75
CA CYS A 71 2.51 11.47 6.72
C CYS A 71 2.29 12.78 7.48
N GLN A 72 1.95 13.86 6.77
CA GLN A 72 1.67 15.15 7.38
C GLN A 72 0.43 15.10 8.29
N LEU A 73 -0.65 14.47 7.82
CA LEU A 73 -1.89 14.33 8.59
C LEU A 73 -1.64 13.65 9.94
N VAL A 74 -0.89 12.54 9.95
CA VAL A 74 -0.56 11.80 11.18
C VAL A 74 0.33 12.64 12.11
N LEU A 75 1.30 13.38 11.58
CA LEU A 75 2.16 14.29 12.36
C LEU A 75 1.36 15.44 13.01
N GLU A 76 0.41 16.02 12.28
CA GLU A 76 -0.45 17.10 12.79
C GLU A 76 -1.39 16.59 13.88
N GLU A 77 -2.02 15.42 13.70
CA GLU A 77 -2.90 14.82 14.69
C GLU A 77 -2.16 14.37 15.96
N SER A 78 -0.93 13.89 15.83
CA SER A 78 -0.09 13.50 16.97
C SER A 78 0.42 14.72 17.75
N CYS A 79 0.76 15.81 17.07
CA CYS A 79 1.16 17.07 17.71
C CYS A 79 -0.02 17.79 18.41
N GLY A 80 -1.21 17.81 17.78
CA GLY A 80 -2.42 18.42 18.34
C GLY A 80 -2.91 17.76 19.64
N LYS A 81 -2.58 16.49 19.86
CA LYS A 81 -2.90 15.74 21.10
C LYS A 81 -1.98 16.08 22.28
N ALA A 82 -0.88 16.83 22.09
CA ALA A 82 0.08 17.15 23.14
C ALA A 82 -0.26 18.40 24.01
N HIS A 83 -1.35 19.13 23.71
CA HIS A 83 -1.70 20.39 24.38
C HIS A 83 -2.97 20.35 25.26
N THR A 84 -3.54 19.18 25.54
CA THR A 84 -4.67 19.05 26.49
C THR A 84 -4.29 18.15 27.67
N PRO A 85 -4.38 18.62 28.94
CA PRO A 85 -4.19 17.74 30.08
C PRO A 85 -5.49 16.97 30.37
N SER A 86 -5.37 15.64 30.39
CA SER A 86 -6.32 14.66 30.93
C SER A 86 -7.56 14.31 30.10
N GLY A 87 -7.55 13.07 29.62
CA GLY A 87 -8.68 12.37 29.01
C GLY A 87 -8.16 11.22 28.15
N ALA A 88 -8.10 10.02 28.71
CA ALA A 88 -7.66 8.82 28.00
C ALA A 88 -8.47 8.61 26.71
N SER A 89 -7.90 8.98 25.56
CA SER A 89 -8.49 8.71 24.25
C SER A 89 -7.40 8.47 23.21
N GLY A 90 -7.09 7.18 23.01
CA GLY A 90 -6.73 6.65 21.69
C GLY A 90 -5.29 6.75 21.21
N ARG A 91 -4.28 6.37 22.01
CA ARG A 91 -3.04 5.81 21.41
C ARG A 91 -3.28 4.31 21.21
N LEU A 92 -3.22 3.83 19.97
CA LEU A 92 -3.29 2.39 19.70
C LEU A 92 -1.91 1.80 20.03
N GLY A 93 -1.81 1.11 21.16
CA GLY A 93 -0.72 0.17 21.38
C GLY A 93 -0.93 -1.00 20.42
N ILE A 94 -0.06 -1.14 19.41
CA ILE A 94 0.01 -2.37 18.63
C ILE A 94 1.02 -3.25 19.35
N THR A 95 0.51 -4.30 19.97
CA THR A 95 1.36 -5.37 20.49
C THR A 95 1.82 -6.23 19.32
N SER A 96 2.87 -7.04 19.51
CA SER A 96 3.26 -8.07 18.53
C SER A 96 2.04 -8.89 18.07
N ASP A 97 1.10 -9.17 18.99
CA ASP A 97 -0.15 -9.92 18.75
C ASP A 97 -1.11 -9.27 17.75
N ASP A 98 -1.10 -7.94 17.60
CA ASP A 98 -1.94 -7.22 16.62
C ASP A 98 -1.37 -7.29 15.19
N LEU A 99 -0.07 -7.52 15.06
CA LEU A 99 0.62 -7.77 13.78
C LEU A 99 0.62 -9.25 13.39
N VAL A 100 0.49 -10.17 14.37
CA VAL A 100 0.46 -11.64 14.17
C VAL A 100 -0.46 -12.08 13.03
N PRO A 101 -1.67 -11.53 12.82
CA PRO A 101 -2.52 -11.94 11.72
C PRO A 101 -1.87 -11.75 10.35
N PHE A 102 -0.92 -10.82 10.21
CA PHE A 102 -0.29 -10.39 8.96
C PHE A 102 1.14 -10.90 8.76
N VAL A 103 1.75 -11.53 9.76
CA VAL A 103 3.08 -12.16 9.66
C VAL A 103 2.95 -13.52 8.98
N ASN A 104 3.81 -13.80 7.99
CA ASN A 104 3.81 -15.09 7.28
C ASN A 104 4.30 -16.21 8.21
N ASN A 105 3.42 -17.16 8.56
CA ASN A 105 3.69 -18.30 9.45
C ASN A 105 4.63 -19.38 8.86
N THR A 106 5.24 -19.17 7.69
CA THR A 106 6.01 -20.20 6.96
C THR A 106 7.52 -20.10 7.15
N SER A 107 8.01 -19.21 8.00
CA SER A 107 9.42 -19.11 8.37
C SER A 107 9.53 -18.60 9.79
N ASN A 108 10.57 -19.03 10.52
CA ASN A 108 10.88 -18.63 11.90
C ASN A 108 10.47 -17.17 12.18
N PRO A 109 9.89 -16.85 13.34
CA PRO A 109 9.40 -15.50 13.64
C PRO A 109 10.48 -14.51 13.27
N VAL A 110 10.18 -13.70 12.25
CA VAL A 110 11.03 -12.56 11.93
C VAL A 110 11.00 -11.73 13.20
N GLU A 111 12.13 -11.69 13.91
CA GLU A 111 12.35 -10.71 14.95
C GLU A 111 12.23 -9.36 14.26
N TYR A 112 11.03 -8.81 14.23
CA TYR A 112 10.86 -7.39 14.06
C TYR A 112 11.55 -6.81 15.28
N SER A 113 12.78 -6.31 15.09
CA SER A 113 13.54 -5.63 16.13
C SER A 113 12.86 -4.31 16.48
N PHE A 114 11.66 -4.39 17.04
CA PHE A 114 11.13 -3.37 17.92
C PHE A 114 12.01 -3.46 19.16
N ASN A 115 12.96 -2.54 19.27
CA ASN A 115 13.96 -2.49 20.33
C ASN A 115 13.31 -2.56 21.72
N GLY A 116 13.09 -3.77 22.26
CA GLY A 116 12.72 -4.08 23.64
C GLY A 116 11.65 -3.21 24.33
N GLY A 117 10.82 -2.51 23.56
CA GLY A 117 9.97 -1.43 24.03
C GLY A 117 8.72 -1.38 23.17
N ASP A 118 7.59 -1.45 23.85
CA ASP A 118 6.24 -1.38 23.29
C ASP A 118 6.14 -0.22 22.29
N THR A 119 6.03 -0.53 20.99
CA THR A 119 6.01 0.50 19.94
C THR A 119 4.58 0.96 19.75
N THR A 120 4.25 2.10 20.35
CA THR A 120 2.92 2.71 20.22
C THR A 120 2.78 3.33 18.82
N LEU A 121 1.76 2.91 18.05
CA LEU A 121 1.44 3.58 16.80
C LEU A 121 0.59 4.82 17.09
N ASP A 122 0.91 5.92 16.41
CA ASP A 122 0.09 7.12 16.48
C ASP A 122 -1.19 6.99 15.64
N ALA A 123 -1.20 6.14 14.60
CA ALA A 123 -2.36 5.83 13.76
C ALA A 123 -2.25 4.45 13.09
N SER A 124 -3.41 3.86 12.76
CA SER A 124 -3.53 2.69 11.86
C SER A 124 -4.45 3.08 10.70
N LEU A 125 -3.91 3.08 9.48
CA LEU A 125 -4.60 3.59 8.29
C LEU A 125 -5.00 2.44 7.36
N LEU A 126 -6.28 2.36 7.00
CA LEU A 126 -6.78 1.46 5.97
C LEU A 126 -6.97 2.23 4.66
N VAL A 127 -6.23 1.85 3.62
CA VAL A 127 -6.33 2.46 2.29
C VAL A 127 -6.83 1.42 1.30
N VAL A 128 -7.96 1.70 0.64
CA VAL A 128 -8.52 0.87 -0.43
C VAL A 128 -8.25 1.57 -1.77
N THR A 129 -7.59 0.88 -2.69
CA THR A 129 -7.19 1.43 -3.99
C THR A 129 -7.10 0.31 -5.04
N HIS A 130 -6.43 0.57 -6.16
CA HIS A 130 -6.41 -0.27 -7.34
C HIS A 130 -5.00 -0.81 -7.64
N GLY A 131 -4.95 -1.86 -8.46
CA GLY A 131 -3.75 -2.66 -8.66
C GLY A 131 -2.59 -1.88 -9.32
N ALA A 132 -2.85 -1.13 -10.40
CA ALA A 132 -1.77 -0.41 -11.06
C ALA A 132 -1.31 0.81 -10.23
N PHE A 133 -2.22 1.49 -9.53
CA PHE A 133 -1.87 2.52 -8.56
C PHE A 133 -0.98 1.98 -7.44
N MET A 134 -1.38 0.89 -6.77
CA MET A 134 -0.64 0.27 -5.67
C MET A 134 0.77 -0.17 -6.09
N LYS A 135 0.89 -0.78 -7.27
CA LYS A 135 2.20 -1.16 -7.86
C LYS A 135 3.12 0.05 -8.02
N ASN A 136 2.60 1.20 -8.49
CA ASN A 136 3.39 2.42 -8.65
C ASN A 136 3.71 3.10 -7.31
N TRP A 137 2.84 3.00 -6.30
CA TRP A 137 3.14 3.47 -4.96
C TRP A 137 4.30 2.68 -4.34
N ILE A 138 4.25 1.35 -4.40
CA ILE A 138 5.35 0.51 -3.93
C ILE A 138 6.64 0.81 -4.70
N LYS A 139 6.54 1.08 -6.01
CA LYS A 139 7.69 1.53 -6.81
C LYS A 139 8.27 2.85 -6.30
N TYR A 140 7.45 3.82 -5.88
CA TYR A 140 7.92 5.04 -5.23
C TYR A 140 8.69 4.74 -3.93
N PHE A 141 8.22 3.80 -3.10
CA PHE A 141 8.98 3.39 -1.92
C PHE A 141 10.37 2.87 -2.29
N VAL A 142 10.45 1.98 -3.27
CA VAL A 142 11.72 1.35 -3.69
C VAL A 142 12.66 2.36 -4.37
N ASP A 143 12.18 3.05 -5.40
CA ASP A 143 13.04 3.88 -6.25
C ASP A 143 13.41 5.21 -5.57
N ASP A 144 12.42 5.90 -5.00
CA ASP A 144 12.57 7.27 -4.51
C ASP A 144 12.88 7.28 -3.01
N LEU A 145 12.25 6.39 -2.23
CA LEU A 145 12.51 6.24 -0.80
C LEU A 145 13.53 5.12 -0.47
N GLN A 146 14.22 4.56 -1.48
CA GLN A 146 15.29 3.56 -1.31
C GLN A 146 14.92 2.43 -0.33
N PHE A 147 13.63 2.08 -0.27
CA PHE A 147 13.14 0.99 0.55
C PHE A 147 13.60 -0.34 -0.07
N ALA A 148 14.12 -1.23 0.77
CA ALA A 148 14.51 -2.57 0.37
C ALA A 148 13.58 -3.59 1.01
N PHE A 149 13.01 -4.48 0.19
CA PHE A 149 12.20 -5.59 0.71
C PHE A 149 13.04 -6.52 1.61
N PRO A 150 12.42 -7.08 2.67
CA PRO A 150 12.99 -8.20 3.41
C PRO A 150 13.36 -9.37 2.46
N PRO A 151 14.48 -10.08 2.68
CA PRO A 151 14.93 -11.18 1.82
C PRO A 151 13.87 -12.25 1.53
N GLU A 152 12.97 -12.49 2.48
CA GLU A 152 11.89 -13.48 2.41
C GLU A 152 10.81 -13.04 1.42
N LEU A 153 10.53 -11.73 1.37
CA LEU A 153 9.54 -11.11 0.47
C LEU A 153 10.12 -10.80 -0.91
N LYS A 154 11.45 -10.77 -1.07
CA LYS A 154 12.12 -10.57 -2.37
C LYS A 154 11.78 -11.66 -3.39
N LYS A 155 11.56 -12.90 -2.95
CA LYS A 155 11.30 -14.04 -3.85
C LYS A 155 9.87 -14.09 -4.40
N SER A 156 8.91 -13.44 -3.73
CA SER A 156 7.50 -13.41 -4.13
C SER A 156 7.08 -12.10 -4.83
N GLY A 157 7.92 -11.06 -4.80
CA GLY A 157 7.45 -9.68 -4.81
C GLY A 157 8.13 -8.72 -5.80
N GLU A 158 8.54 -9.18 -6.98
CA GLU A 158 8.88 -8.23 -8.04
C GLU A 158 7.60 -7.59 -8.60
N LEU A 159 7.10 -6.54 -7.92
CA LEU A 159 6.12 -5.57 -8.42
C LEU A 159 4.93 -6.18 -9.20
N SER A 160 4.39 -7.32 -8.76
CA SER A 160 3.18 -7.87 -9.38
C SER A 160 1.99 -6.99 -9.05
N VAL A 161 1.00 -6.97 -9.94
CA VAL A 161 -0.26 -6.27 -9.67
C VAL A 161 -0.95 -7.01 -8.53
N SER A 162 -1.42 -6.27 -7.52
CA SER A 162 -2.13 -6.86 -6.39
C SER A 162 -3.37 -7.65 -6.87
N PRO A 163 -3.61 -8.87 -6.37
CA PRO A 163 -4.86 -9.56 -6.63
C PRO A 163 -6.03 -8.76 -6.06
N ASN A 164 -7.25 -9.04 -6.53
CA ASN A 164 -8.45 -8.44 -5.95
C ASN A 164 -8.47 -8.75 -4.45
N THR A 165 -8.73 -7.71 -3.64
CA THR A 165 -8.69 -7.74 -2.17
C THR A 165 -7.37 -8.20 -1.54
N GLY A 166 -6.27 -8.22 -2.31
CA GLY A 166 -4.93 -8.44 -1.78
C GLY A 166 -4.53 -7.35 -0.78
N ILE A 167 -3.93 -7.76 0.35
CA ILE A 167 -3.55 -6.89 1.45
C ILE A 167 -2.03 -6.71 1.45
N SER A 168 -1.58 -5.45 1.46
CA SER A 168 -0.19 -5.10 1.73
C SER A 168 -0.12 -4.25 2.99
N HIS A 169 0.80 -4.56 3.89
CA HIS A 169 0.91 -3.91 5.20
C HIS A 169 2.33 -3.40 5.41
N PHE A 170 2.43 -2.10 5.70
CA PHE A 170 3.68 -1.40 5.98
C PHE A 170 3.56 -0.66 7.31
N VAL A 171 4.64 -0.65 8.09
CA VAL A 171 4.83 0.24 9.23
C VAL A 171 5.72 1.37 8.78
N ILE A 172 5.28 2.61 9.00
CA ILE A 172 5.94 3.82 8.53
C ILE A 172 6.31 4.66 9.76
N THR A 173 7.59 4.99 9.91
CA THR A 173 8.06 5.93 10.93
C THR A 173 8.41 7.25 10.25
N VAL A 174 7.71 8.31 10.66
CA VAL A 174 7.92 9.68 10.17
C VAL A 174 8.62 10.51 11.23
N GLY A 175 9.66 11.25 10.85
CA GLY A 175 10.33 12.19 11.75
C GLY A 175 9.60 13.54 11.79
N SER A 176 9.78 14.28 12.89
CA SER A 176 9.23 15.63 13.04
C SER A 176 9.96 16.70 12.20
N GLU A 177 11.14 16.38 11.70
CA GLU A 177 11.93 17.28 10.86
C GLU A 177 11.35 17.34 9.45
N THR A 178 11.16 18.56 8.93
CA THR A 178 10.44 18.89 7.68
C THR A 178 11.01 18.28 6.39
N ASN A 179 12.14 17.57 6.48
CA ASN A 179 12.77 16.85 5.35
C ASN A 179 13.32 15.47 5.75
N SER A 180 12.90 14.93 6.90
CA SER A 180 13.30 13.59 7.28
C SER A 180 12.60 12.57 6.38
N LYS A 181 13.41 11.72 5.76
CA LYS A 181 12.92 10.62 4.95
C LYS A 181 12.25 9.58 5.87
N PRO A 182 11.03 9.11 5.55
CA PRO A 182 10.37 8.13 6.39
C PRO A 182 11.09 6.78 6.34
N GLU A 183 11.13 6.10 7.48
CA GLU A 183 11.54 4.71 7.56
C GLU A 183 10.34 3.82 7.21
N ILE A 184 10.56 2.82 6.37
CA ILE A 184 9.51 1.93 5.86
C ILE A 184 9.88 0.50 6.21
N GLN A 185 9.01 -0.16 6.96
CA GLN A 185 9.09 -1.58 7.25
C GLN A 185 7.93 -2.29 6.58
N CYS A 186 8.21 -3.32 5.80
CA CYS A 186 7.19 -4.10 5.09
C CYS A 186 6.88 -5.38 5.86
N ILE A 187 5.61 -5.56 6.22
CA ILE A 187 5.13 -6.76 6.92
C ILE A 187 4.71 -7.82 5.89
N CYS A 188 3.90 -7.44 4.90
CA CYS A 188 3.48 -8.31 3.82
C CYS A 188 3.09 -7.52 2.56
N VAL A 189 3.11 -8.18 1.40
CA VAL A 189 2.73 -7.61 0.11
C VAL A 189 1.78 -8.56 -0.61
N ASN A 190 0.69 -8.02 -1.17
CA ASN A 190 -0.27 -8.75 -2.00
C ASN A 190 -0.80 -10.03 -1.33
N ARG A 191 -0.91 -10.06 0.01
CA ARG A 191 -1.36 -11.23 0.76
C ARG A 191 -2.84 -11.48 0.51
N HIS A 192 -3.18 -12.73 0.19
CA HIS A 192 -4.53 -13.13 -0.20
C HIS A 192 -4.92 -14.50 0.38
N ASP A 193 -4.29 -14.94 1.46
CA ASP A 193 -4.59 -16.22 2.13
C ASP A 193 -6.05 -16.32 2.60
N HIS A 194 -6.70 -15.16 2.83
CA HIS A 194 -8.12 -15.09 3.18
C HIS A 194 -9.05 -15.45 2.01
N LEU A 195 -8.51 -15.63 0.80
CA LEU A 195 -9.25 -16.02 -0.41
C LEU A 195 -9.04 -17.48 -0.78
N THR A 196 -8.33 -18.29 0.02
CA THR A 196 -8.03 -19.70 -0.37
C THR A 196 -9.27 -20.57 -0.57
N ASP A 197 -10.42 -20.17 -0.02
CA ASP A 197 -11.70 -20.86 -0.18
C ASP A 197 -12.53 -20.33 -1.36
N LEU A 198 -12.01 -19.36 -2.11
CA LEU A 198 -12.63 -18.78 -3.29
C LEU A 198 -11.76 -19.18 -4.49
N ASP A 199 -12.31 -19.97 -5.41
CA ASP A 199 -11.70 -20.32 -6.70
C ASP A 199 -11.56 -19.07 -7.61
N ALA A 200 -10.77 -18.09 -7.20
CA ALA A 200 -10.50 -16.88 -7.95
C ALA A 200 -9.34 -17.15 -8.91
N ASP A 201 -9.63 -17.09 -10.22
CA ASP A 201 -8.61 -17.18 -11.28
C ASP A 201 -7.62 -16.00 -11.17
N THR A 202 -6.41 -16.30 -10.71
CA THR A 202 -5.32 -15.32 -10.55
C THR A 202 -4.36 -15.28 -11.75
N SER A 203 -4.64 -16.02 -12.83
CA SER A 203 -3.73 -16.14 -13.98
C SER A 203 -3.55 -14.84 -14.78
N HIS A 204 -4.39 -13.83 -14.55
CA HIS A 204 -4.37 -12.56 -15.27
C HIS A 204 -3.56 -11.43 -14.61
N TYR A 205 -2.99 -11.63 -13.41
CA TYR A 205 -2.25 -10.58 -12.68
C TYR A 205 -0.79 -10.40 -13.12
N GLN A 206 -0.33 -11.15 -14.13
CA GLN A 206 0.94 -10.91 -14.79
C GLN A 206 0.76 -9.87 -15.92
N VAL A 207 1.02 -8.60 -15.58
CA VAL A 207 1.21 -7.52 -16.56
C VAL A 207 2.69 -7.20 -16.70
#